data_AF-A0A3S8W8U9-F1
#
_entry.id   AF-A0A3S8W8U9-F1
#
_cell.length_a   1.000
_cell.length_b   1.000
_cell.length_c   1.000
_cell.angle_alpha   90.00
_cell.angle_beta   90.00
_cell.angle_gamma   90.00
#
_symmetry.space_group_name_H-M   'P 1'
#
loop_
_entity.id
_entity.type
_entity.pdbx_description
1 polymer ?
#
loop_
_entity_poly.entity_id
_entity_poly.type
_entity_poly.pdbx_seq_one_letter_code
_entity_poly.pdbx_strand_id
1 'polypeptide(L)'
;MSGKWEGSTRRHELPDDWPQRRAYVLARDEHRCRWHEHSTVCGQAATDVDHIRPGNDHRYENLQALCSEHHAIKSSREGNEAPRVTRWRPVERHPGLL
;
A
#
# COMPACT_ATOMS: atom_id res chain seq x y z
N MET A 1 -8.13 -12.94 17.83
CA MET A 1 -8.01 -12.23 16.55
C MET A 1 -6.87 -11.22 16.69
N SER A 2 -5.89 -11.25 15.78
CA SER A 2 -4.57 -10.61 15.93
C SER A 2 -4.62 -9.07 16.02
N GLY A 3 -4.35 -8.52 17.21
CA GLY A 3 -4.27 -7.08 17.50
C GLY A 3 -3.01 -6.39 16.97
N LYS A 4 -2.83 -6.36 15.64
CA LYS A 4 -1.74 -5.61 14.98
C LYS A 4 -2.23 -4.38 14.19
N TRP A 5 -3.50 -4.04 14.32
CA TRP A 5 -4.17 -2.89 13.69
C TRP A 5 -4.77 -1.90 14.69
N GLU A 6 -4.94 -2.33 15.95
CA GLU A 6 -5.49 -1.53 17.03
C GLU A 6 -4.46 -0.46 17.43
N GLY A 7 -4.73 0.80 17.10
CA GLY A 7 -3.83 1.94 17.32
C GLY A 7 -2.99 2.39 16.13
N SER A 8 -3.17 1.81 14.93
CA SER A 8 -2.47 2.32 13.74
C SER A 8 -3.04 3.68 13.32
N THR A 9 -2.23 4.75 13.50
CA THR A 9 -2.54 6.10 13.01
C THR A 9 -2.49 6.22 11.49
N ARG A 10 -2.13 5.15 10.76
CA ARG A 10 -2.07 5.14 9.30
C ARG A 10 -3.37 5.56 8.62
N ARG A 11 -4.52 5.27 9.25
CA ARG A 11 -5.83 5.73 8.76
C ARG A 11 -6.09 7.23 9.01
N HIS A 12 -5.40 7.83 9.99
CA HIS A 12 -5.45 9.25 10.35
C HIS A 12 -4.35 10.07 9.63
N GLU A 13 -3.40 9.41 8.96
CA GLU A 13 -2.38 10.05 8.12
C GLU A 13 -2.94 10.44 6.75
N LEU A 14 -4.06 9.83 6.33
CA LEU A 14 -4.75 10.25 5.12
C LEU A 14 -5.51 11.56 5.38
N PRO A 15 -5.43 12.54 4.46
CA PRO A 15 -6.17 13.78 4.61
C PRO A 15 -7.68 13.53 4.49
N ASP A 16 -8.47 14.37 5.15
CA ASP A 16 -9.96 14.24 5.19
C ASP A 16 -10.60 14.23 3.79
N ASP A 17 -9.93 14.82 2.80
CA ASP A 17 -10.36 14.91 1.41
C ASP A 17 -9.90 13.71 0.54
N TRP A 18 -9.42 12.62 1.16
CA TRP A 18 -8.97 11.42 0.45
C TRP A 18 -10.02 10.83 -0.53
N PRO A 19 -11.32 10.72 -0.18
CA PRO A 19 -12.32 10.24 -1.14
C PRO A 19 -12.41 11.10 -2.40
N GLN A 20 -12.32 12.43 -2.27
CA GLN A 20 -12.32 13.38 -3.37
C GLN A 20 -11.05 13.24 -4.21
N ARG A 21 -9.89 13.12 -3.56
CA ARG A 21 -8.62 12.89 -4.25
C ARG A 21 -8.63 11.61 -5.06
N ARG A 22 -9.13 10.52 -4.45
CA ARG A 22 -9.26 9.22 -5.11
C ARG A 22 -10.18 9.32 -6.34
N ALA A 23 -11.35 9.95 -6.22
CA ALA A 23 -12.26 10.14 -7.34
C ALA A 23 -11.63 10.96 -8.46
N TYR A 24 -10.94 12.05 -8.12
CA TYR A 24 -10.23 12.87 -9.10
C TYR A 24 -9.13 12.09 -9.84
N VAL A 25 -8.29 11.35 -9.12
CA VAL A 25 -7.19 10.58 -9.74
C VAL A 25 -7.73 9.48 -10.65
N LEU A 26 -8.76 8.75 -10.23
CA LEU A 26 -9.42 7.75 -11.08
C LEU A 26 -10.01 8.39 -12.35
N ALA A 27 -10.64 9.55 -12.24
CA ALA A 27 -11.18 10.25 -13.40
C ALA A 27 -10.07 10.80 -14.33
N ARG A 28 -9.03 11.42 -13.77
CA ARG A 28 -7.84 11.92 -14.50
C ARG A 28 -7.17 10.82 -15.30
N ASP A 29 -7.06 9.63 -14.71
CA ASP A 29 -6.41 8.48 -15.30
C ASP A 29 -7.37 7.62 -16.14
N GLU A 30 -8.58 8.14 -16.44
CA GLU A 30 -9.63 7.50 -17.25
C GLU A 30 -10.03 6.11 -16.73
N HIS A 31 -9.94 5.89 -15.42
CA HIS A 31 -10.12 4.60 -14.77
C HIS A 31 -9.19 3.52 -15.35
N ARG A 32 -8.01 3.90 -15.83
CA ARG A 32 -6.99 2.98 -16.37
C ARG A 32 -5.75 2.95 -15.49
N CYS A 33 -5.24 1.76 -15.29
CA CYS A 33 -4.01 1.51 -14.56
C CYS A 33 -2.85 2.24 -15.25
N ARG A 34 -2.22 3.15 -14.51
CA ARG A 34 -1.06 3.94 -14.98
C ARG A 34 0.28 3.30 -14.64
N TRP A 35 0.27 2.07 -14.11
CA TRP A 35 1.51 1.34 -13.85
C TRP A 35 2.33 1.18 -15.13
N HIS A 36 3.59 1.59 -15.07
CA HIS A 36 4.55 1.40 -16.13
C HIS A 36 5.36 0.14 -15.87
N GLU A 37 5.31 -0.79 -16.81
CA GLU A 37 6.19 -1.94 -16.87
C GLU A 37 7.10 -1.78 -18.09
N HIS A 38 8.37 -1.49 -17.85
CA HIS A 38 9.33 -1.11 -18.89
C HIS A 38 8.85 0.08 -19.73
N SER A 39 8.56 -0.14 -21.02
CA SER A 39 8.06 0.89 -21.96
C SER A 39 6.55 0.86 -22.16
N THR A 40 5.81 0.00 -21.45
CA THR A 40 4.37 -0.19 -21.65
C THR A 40 3.59 0.22 -20.42
N VAL A 41 2.45 0.88 -20.62
CA VAL A 41 1.47 1.17 -19.57
C VAL A 41 0.47 0.04 -19.50
N CYS A 42 0.17 -0.46 -18.30
CA CYS A 42 -0.76 -1.57 -18.09
C CYS A 42 -2.15 -1.32 -18.72
N GLY A 43 -2.77 -0.16 -18.47
CA GLY A 43 -4.03 0.26 -19.12
C GLY A 43 -5.30 -0.51 -18.73
N GLN A 44 -5.19 -1.55 -17.89
CA GLN A 44 -6.31 -2.31 -17.33
C GLN A 44 -7.22 -1.44 -16.44
N ALA A 45 -8.44 -1.89 -16.16
CA ALA A 45 -9.35 -1.15 -15.29
C ALA A 45 -8.73 -0.90 -13.91
N ALA A 46 -8.69 0.36 -13.50
CA ALA A 46 -8.18 0.77 -12.20
C ALA A 46 -9.30 0.84 -11.16
N THR A 47 -9.04 0.23 -10.01
CA THR A 47 -9.93 0.20 -8.84
C THR A 47 -9.36 0.97 -7.67
N ASP A 48 -8.04 1.12 -7.64
CA ASP A 48 -7.29 1.62 -6.50
C ASP A 48 -6.47 2.84 -6.90
N VAL A 49 -6.16 3.68 -5.90
CA VAL A 49 -5.28 4.84 -6.06
C VAL A 49 -4.20 4.72 -5.01
N ASP A 50 -2.96 4.84 -5.46
CA ASP A 50 -1.79 4.65 -4.63
C ASP A 50 -0.74 5.72 -4.95
N HIS A 51 0.17 5.95 -4.00
CA HIS A 51 1.26 6.90 -4.12
C HIS A 51 2.32 6.40 -5.09
N ILE A 52 2.79 7.23 -6.02
CA ILE A 52 3.91 6.92 -6.92
C ILE A 52 5.19 6.75 -6.10
N ARG A 53 5.48 7.73 -5.22
CA ARG A 53 6.53 7.66 -4.22
C ARG A 53 5.91 7.43 -2.84
N PRO A 54 6.30 6.38 -2.11
CA PRO A 54 5.75 6.10 -0.78
C PRO A 54 6.02 7.24 0.20
N GLY A 55 5.10 7.43 1.14
CA GLY A 55 5.16 8.47 2.18
C GLY A 55 3.86 9.26 2.30
N ASN A 56 3.91 10.40 2.99
CA ASN A 56 2.73 11.24 3.30
C ASN A 56 2.53 12.39 2.30
N ASP A 57 3.04 12.25 1.07
CA ASP A 57 2.82 13.24 0.00
C ASP A 57 1.55 12.89 -0.78
N HIS A 58 0.41 13.44 -0.35
CA HIS A 58 -0.91 13.19 -0.94
C HIS A 58 -1.26 14.13 -2.11
N ARG A 59 -0.28 14.85 -2.67
CA ARG A 59 -0.52 15.72 -3.83
C ARG A 59 -0.87 14.89 -5.07
N TYR A 60 -1.70 15.45 -5.95
CA TYR A 60 -2.21 14.74 -7.13
C TYR A 60 -1.11 14.19 -8.04
N GLU A 61 0.03 14.89 -8.12
CA GLU A 61 1.18 14.49 -8.94
C GLU A 61 1.90 13.27 -8.37
N ASN A 62 1.72 12.96 -7.08
CA ASN A 62 2.26 11.77 -6.44
C ASN A 62 1.23 10.65 -6.30
N LEU A 63 0.04 10.78 -6.89
CA LEU A 63 -1.00 9.74 -6.87
C LEU A 63 -1.22 9.19 -8.28
N GLN A 64 -1.44 7.88 -8.38
CA GLN A 64 -1.76 7.21 -9.65
C GLN A 64 -2.85 6.15 -9.47
N ALA A 65 -3.66 5.96 -10.51
CA ALA A 65 -4.64 4.89 -10.57
C ALA A 65 -3.97 3.54 -10.88
N LEU A 66 -4.34 2.50 -10.14
CA LEU A 66 -3.83 1.13 -10.28
C LEU A 66 -4.96 0.11 -10.38
N CYS A 67 -4.73 -0.95 -11.16
CA CYS A 67 -5.52 -2.17 -11.04
C CYS A 67 -5.14 -2.92 -9.77
N SER A 68 -6.04 -3.79 -9.31
CA SER A 68 -5.86 -4.57 -8.09
C SER A 68 -4.56 -5.39 -8.08
N GLU A 69 -4.17 -5.95 -9.22
CA GLU A 69 -2.93 -6.73 -9.37
C GLU A 69 -1.68 -5.88 -9.14
N HIS A 70 -1.54 -4.76 -9.87
CA HIS A 70 -0.37 -3.89 -9.73
C HIS A 70 -0.31 -3.20 -8.37
N HIS A 71 -1.46 -2.88 -7.79
CA HIS A 71 -1.55 -2.38 -6.42
C HIS A 71 -1.03 -3.41 -5.40
N ALA A 72 -1.39 -4.69 -5.55
CA ALA A 72 -0.87 -5.77 -4.71
C ALA A 72 0.64 -5.98 -4.89
N ILE A 73 1.14 -5.92 -6.14
CA ILE A 73 2.58 -6.00 -6.44
C ILE A 73 3.34 -4.88 -5.73
N LYS A 74 2.86 -3.63 -5.84
CA LYS A 74 3.47 -2.48 -5.18
C LYS A 74 3.47 -2.63 -3.66
N SER A 75 2.31 -2.93 -3.08
CA SER A 75 2.16 -3.13 -1.63
C SER A 75 3.12 -4.20 -1.10
N SER A 76 3.29 -5.29 -1.85
CA SER A 76 4.23 -6.37 -1.51
C SER A 76 5.69 -5.90 -1.55
N ARG A 77 6.09 -5.14 -2.59
CA ARG A 77 7.44 -4.58 -2.71
C ARG A 77 7.77 -3.65 -1.55
N GLU A 78 6.87 -2.71 -1.25
CA GLU A 78 7.05 -1.77 -0.13
C GLU A 78 7.10 -2.47 1.23
N GLY A 79 6.26 -3.50 1.41
CA GLY A 79 6.28 -4.33 2.61
C GLY A 79 7.60 -5.11 2.80
N ASN A 80 8.24 -5.52 1.70
CA ASN A 80 9.53 -6.20 1.72
C ASN A 80 10.71 -5.23 1.95
N GLU A 81 10.60 -4.00 1.46
CA GLU A 81 11.59 -2.93 1.67
C GLU A 81 11.53 -2.35 3.09
N ALA A 82 10.37 -2.44 3.75
CA ALA A 82 10.22 -2.02 5.14
C ALA A 82 11.15 -2.80 6.08
N PRO A 83 11.71 -2.16 7.13
CA PRO A 83 12.60 -2.81 8.07
C PRO A 83 11.97 -4.07 8.65
N ARG A 84 12.64 -5.21 8.47
CA ARG A 84 12.20 -6.49 9.02
C ARG A 84 12.31 -6.41 10.53
N VAL A 85 11.20 -6.25 11.22
CA VAL A 85 11.14 -6.45 12.66
C VAL A 85 11.35 -7.94 12.90
N THR A 86 12.56 -8.35 13.27
CA THR A 86 12.85 -9.72 13.64
C THR A 86 12.07 -10.03 14.90
N ARG A 87 10.99 -10.81 14.78
CA ARG A 87 10.34 -11.43 15.93
C ARG A 87 11.18 -12.64 16.33
N TRP A 88 12.38 -12.39 16.85
CA TRP A 88 13.07 -13.43 17.59
C TRP A 88 12.18 -13.76 18.80
N ARG A 89 11.58 -14.94 18.78
CA ARG A 89 10.93 -15.52 19.93
C ARG A 89 11.98 -16.41 20.61
N PRO A 90 12.26 -16.22 21.90
CA PRO A 90 13.08 -17.18 22.64
C PRO A 90 12.47 -18.58 22.46
N VAL A 91 13.32 -19.60 22.32
CA VAL A 91 12.86 -20.99 22.38
C VAL A 91 12.20 -21.20 23.75
N GLU A 92 10.92 -21.58 23.75
CA GLU A 92 10.23 -21.96 24.98
C GLU A 92 10.93 -23.20 25.56
N ARG A 93 11.30 -23.16 26.84
CA ARG A 93 11.78 -24.38 27.52
C ARG A 93 10.61 -25.34 27.62
N HIS A 94 10.71 -26.49 26.95
CA HIS A 94 9.70 -27.53 27.02
C HIS A 94 9.53 -28.00 28.48
N PRO A 95 8.29 -28.13 29.00
CA PRO A 95 8.01 -28.42 30.41
C PRO A 95 8.45 -29.82 30.86
N GLY A 96 8.96 -30.67 29.96
CA GLY A 96 9.46 -32.01 30.24
C GLY A 96 10.98 -32.13 30.40
N LEU A 97 11.73 -31.02 30.38
CA LEU A 97 13.16 -30.99 30.68
C LEU A 97 13.40 -30.40 32.08
N LEU A 98 13.16 -31.23 33.11
CA LEU A 98 13.70 -31.05 34.47
C LEU A 98 14.92 -31.94 34.65
#